data_AF-A0A3M2B189-F1
#
_entry.id   AF-A0A3M2B189-F1
#
_cell.length_a   1.000
_cell.length_b   1.000
_cell.length_c   1.000
_cell.angle_alpha   90.00
_cell.angle_beta   90.00
_cell.angle_gamma   90.00
#
_symmetry.space_group_name_H-M   'P 1'
#
loop_
_entity.id
_entity.type
_entity.pdbx_description
1 polymer ?
#
loop_
_entity_poly.entity_id
_entity_poly.type
_entity_poly.pdbx_seq_one_letter_code
_entity_poly.pdbx_strand_id
1 'polypeptide(L)'
;MIRRVLKLKEDIKESKLREVKALQEQINNLTKQLKDLEEHLEEVNKQVKQDFSYELVIKYRSLQSKKEELKKRIDELEEEKHRKLSQIKELYREIKALNIIKEKLEREQTIRSLNIESQLSGFLYLIRKKFFLLILLLFCFSYSQPALQKKLKSERERKAKQEISEISKDLEEKLKRLEEERRRIEEFRKIETQKPREEKREDLK
;
A
#
# COMPACT_ATOMS: atom_id res chain seq x y z
N MET A 1 -16.76 6.77 -4.04
CA MET A 1 -18.15 7.10 -4.44
C MET A 1 -18.23 8.44 -5.19
N ILE A 2 -18.04 9.59 -4.52
CA ILE A 2 -18.28 10.96 -5.05
C ILE A 2 -17.75 11.20 -6.47
N ARG A 3 -16.50 10.82 -6.78
CA ARG A 3 -15.92 11.01 -8.15
C ARG A 3 -16.75 10.37 -9.28
N ARG A 4 -17.47 9.27 -9.03
CA ARG A 4 -18.41 8.68 -10.03
C ARG A 4 -19.69 9.51 -10.17
N VAL A 5 -20.20 10.08 -9.07
CA VAL A 5 -21.43 10.91 -9.06
C VAL A 5 -21.18 12.25 -9.77
N LEU A 6 -19.99 12.84 -9.57
CA LEU A 6 -19.55 14.03 -10.31
C LEU A 6 -19.57 13.76 -11.82
N LYS A 7 -18.87 12.72 -12.28
CA LYS A 7 -18.84 12.37 -13.71
C LYS A 7 -20.25 12.17 -14.26
N LEU A 8 -21.10 11.38 -13.59
CA LEU A 8 -22.48 11.15 -14.03
C LEU A 8 -23.29 12.45 -14.16
N LYS A 9 -23.14 13.43 -13.25
CA LYS A 9 -23.80 14.74 -13.40
C LYS A 9 -23.20 15.58 -14.53
N GLU A 10 -21.91 15.44 -14.82
CA GLU A 10 -21.27 16.08 -15.98
C GLU A 10 -21.74 15.48 -17.31
N ASP A 11 -21.82 14.14 -17.40
CA ASP A 11 -22.37 13.40 -18.55
C ASP A 11 -23.85 13.81 -18.82
N ILE A 12 -24.67 13.92 -17.76
CA ILE A 12 -26.07 14.39 -17.84
C ILE A 12 -26.17 15.87 -18.26
N LYS A 13 -25.32 16.74 -17.71
CA LYS A 13 -25.24 18.18 -18.08
C LYS A 13 -24.92 18.34 -19.57
N GLU A 14 -23.99 17.54 -20.10
CA GLU A 14 -23.70 17.53 -21.54
C GLU A 14 -24.85 16.99 -22.38
N SER A 15 -25.55 15.94 -21.92
CA SER A 15 -26.74 15.44 -22.62
C SER A 15 -27.79 16.53 -22.77
N LYS A 16 -28.11 17.24 -21.68
CA LYS A 16 -29.05 18.37 -21.72
C LYS A 16 -28.57 19.52 -22.60
N LEU A 17 -27.26 19.76 -22.67
CA LEU A 17 -26.70 20.77 -23.59
C LEU A 17 -26.87 20.36 -25.06
N ARG A 18 -26.76 19.05 -25.38
CA ARG A 18 -27.07 18.51 -26.71
C ARG A 18 -28.58 18.62 -27.04
N GLU A 19 -29.45 18.30 -26.09
CA GLU A 19 -30.91 18.50 -26.22
C GLU A 19 -31.28 19.96 -26.51
N VAL A 20 -30.67 20.93 -25.80
CA VAL A 20 -30.91 22.37 -26.01
C VAL A 20 -30.46 22.84 -27.39
N LYS A 21 -29.37 22.29 -27.96
CA LYS A 21 -28.96 22.57 -29.34
C LYS A 21 -29.97 22.01 -30.35
N ALA A 22 -30.40 20.77 -30.18
CA ALA A 22 -31.40 20.15 -31.05
C ALA A 22 -32.74 20.92 -31.05
N LEU A 23 -33.18 21.43 -29.88
CA LEU A 23 -34.34 22.33 -29.81
C LEU A 23 -34.11 23.64 -30.56
N GLN A 24 -32.93 24.27 -30.44
CA GLN A 24 -32.62 25.49 -31.20
C GLN A 24 -32.61 25.25 -32.71
N GLU A 25 -32.12 24.10 -33.17
CA GLU A 25 -32.16 23.71 -34.58
C GLU A 25 -33.59 23.47 -35.09
N GLN A 26 -34.45 22.84 -34.27
CA GLN A 26 -35.87 22.69 -34.57
C GLN A 26 -36.60 24.03 -34.64
N ILE A 27 -36.38 24.93 -33.66
CA ILE A 27 -36.91 26.30 -33.66
C ILE A 27 -36.47 27.02 -34.94
N ASN A 28 -35.17 27.05 -35.24
CA ASN A 28 -34.64 27.72 -36.42
C ASN A 28 -35.25 27.22 -37.74
N ASN A 29 -35.55 25.92 -37.84
CA ASN A 29 -36.18 25.33 -39.02
C ASN A 29 -37.68 25.67 -39.11
N LEU A 30 -38.40 25.72 -37.99
CA LEU A 30 -39.78 26.18 -37.94
C LEU A 30 -39.89 27.70 -38.23
N THR A 31 -38.95 28.52 -37.76
CA THR A 31 -38.90 29.96 -38.09
C THR A 31 -38.70 30.20 -39.58
N LYS A 32 -37.89 29.37 -40.27
CA LYS A 32 -37.78 29.40 -41.74
C LYS A 32 -39.12 29.04 -42.39
N GLN A 33 -39.70 27.90 -42.04
CA GLN A 33 -41.00 27.47 -42.57
C GLN A 33 -42.12 28.50 -42.31
N LEU A 34 -42.06 29.23 -41.19
CA LEU A 34 -42.98 30.32 -40.88
C LEU A 34 -42.78 31.51 -41.84
N LYS A 35 -41.53 31.92 -42.10
CA LYS A 35 -41.21 32.98 -43.08
C LYS A 35 -41.60 32.58 -44.50
N ASP A 36 -41.27 31.36 -44.91
CA ASP A 36 -41.66 30.81 -46.22
C ASP A 36 -43.19 30.80 -46.37
N LEU A 37 -43.92 30.50 -45.30
CA LEU A 37 -45.39 30.53 -45.25
C LEU A 37 -45.97 31.96 -45.26
N GLU A 38 -45.27 32.93 -44.65
CA GLU A 38 -45.63 34.35 -44.70
C GLU A 38 -45.50 34.92 -46.13
N GLU A 39 -44.45 34.53 -46.86
CA GLU A 39 -44.27 34.92 -48.26
C GLU A 39 -45.38 34.35 -49.16
N HIS A 40 -45.71 33.06 -49.03
CA HIS A 40 -46.87 32.47 -49.72
C HIS A 40 -48.22 33.11 -49.32
N LEU A 41 -48.38 33.53 -48.06
CA LEU A 41 -49.57 34.26 -47.61
C LEU A 41 -49.69 35.63 -48.27
N GLU A 42 -48.57 36.34 -48.44
CA GLU A 42 -48.56 37.58 -49.21
C GLU A 42 -48.90 37.37 -50.69
N GLU A 43 -48.36 36.34 -51.33
CA GLU A 43 -48.68 36.01 -52.73
C GLU A 43 -50.16 35.73 -52.93
N VAL A 44 -50.76 34.89 -52.07
CA VAL A 44 -52.21 34.62 -52.14
C VAL A 44 -53.03 35.88 -51.83
N ASN A 45 -52.59 36.73 -50.91
CA ASN A 45 -53.24 38.02 -50.63
C ASN A 45 -53.15 38.99 -51.83
N LYS A 46 -52.04 39.00 -52.57
CA LYS A 46 -51.88 39.76 -53.82
C LYS A 46 -52.83 39.22 -54.90
N GLN A 47 -52.91 37.90 -55.06
CA GLN A 47 -53.85 37.24 -55.98
C GLN A 47 -55.32 37.58 -55.65
N VAL A 48 -55.75 37.44 -54.38
CA VAL A 48 -57.13 37.77 -53.93
C VAL A 48 -57.52 39.23 -54.21
N LYS A 49 -56.55 40.16 -54.21
CA LYS A 49 -56.75 41.59 -54.52
C LYS A 49 -56.77 41.91 -56.01
N GLN A 50 -56.25 41.02 -56.85
CA GLN A 50 -56.28 41.15 -58.31
C GLN A 50 -57.55 40.48 -58.86
N ASP A 51 -57.70 39.18 -58.58
CA ASP A 51 -58.81 38.34 -59.02
C ASP A 51 -59.48 37.68 -57.81
N PHE A 52 -60.67 38.17 -57.43
CA PHE A 52 -61.38 37.61 -56.29
C PHE A 52 -61.94 36.22 -56.62
N SER A 53 -61.39 35.19 -55.98
CA SER A 53 -61.92 33.82 -55.99
C SER A 53 -62.14 33.29 -54.57
N TYR A 54 -63.27 32.60 -54.38
CA TYR A 54 -63.62 31.99 -53.10
C TYR A 54 -62.62 30.90 -52.68
N GLU A 55 -62.03 30.20 -53.65
CA GLU A 55 -60.98 29.21 -53.42
C GLU A 55 -59.70 29.84 -52.85
N LEU A 56 -59.32 31.02 -53.35
CA LEU A 56 -58.16 31.76 -52.84
C LEU A 56 -58.40 32.26 -51.40
N VAL A 57 -59.64 32.64 -51.05
CA VAL A 57 -60.00 33.01 -49.67
C VAL A 57 -59.94 31.80 -48.73
N ILE A 58 -60.38 30.61 -49.18
CA ILE A 58 -60.24 29.36 -48.42
C ILE A 58 -58.75 28.99 -48.24
N LYS A 59 -57.95 29.07 -49.32
CA LYS A 59 -56.51 28.84 -49.31
C LYS A 59 -55.81 29.78 -48.32
N TYR A 60 -56.10 31.08 -48.37
CA TYR A 60 -55.55 32.08 -47.46
C TYR A 60 -55.86 31.77 -46.00
N ARG A 61 -57.13 31.43 -45.67
CA ARG A 61 -57.51 31.02 -44.31
C ARG A 61 -56.76 29.78 -43.84
N SER A 62 -56.63 28.75 -44.69
CA SER A 62 -55.90 27.52 -44.38
C SER A 62 -54.40 27.79 -44.09
N LEU A 63 -53.74 28.59 -44.93
CA LEU A 63 -52.36 29.02 -44.71
C LEU A 63 -52.21 29.84 -43.42
N GLN A 64 -53.20 30.68 -43.07
CA GLN A 64 -53.18 31.47 -41.85
C GLN A 64 -53.42 30.63 -40.59
N SER A 65 -54.28 29.61 -40.63
CA SER A 65 -54.38 28.61 -39.54
C SER A 65 -53.03 27.92 -39.30
N LYS A 66 -52.39 27.43 -40.37
CA LYS A 66 -51.07 26.81 -40.31
C LYS A 66 -49.98 27.76 -39.77
N LYS A 67 -50.09 29.08 -40.05
CA LYS A 67 -49.18 30.10 -39.50
C LYS A 67 -49.30 30.19 -37.96
N GLU A 68 -50.51 30.21 -37.42
CA GLU A 68 -50.71 30.28 -35.97
C GLU A 68 -50.40 28.94 -35.27
N GLU A 69 -50.53 27.80 -35.96
CA GLU A 69 -50.03 26.50 -35.50
C GLU A 69 -48.49 26.48 -35.41
N LEU A 70 -47.79 26.95 -36.44
CA LEU A 70 -46.32 27.02 -36.45
C LEU A 70 -45.78 27.96 -35.36
N LYS A 71 -46.41 29.12 -35.13
CA LYS A 71 -46.05 30.01 -34.00
C LYS A 71 -46.16 29.30 -32.66
N LYS A 72 -47.35 28.75 -32.33
CA LYS A 72 -47.56 28.01 -31.07
C LYS A 72 -46.52 26.91 -30.88
N ARG A 73 -46.17 26.20 -31.96
CA ARG A 73 -45.15 25.15 -31.89
C ARG A 73 -43.73 25.68 -31.67
N ILE A 74 -43.41 26.87 -32.15
CA ILE A 74 -42.16 27.58 -31.80
C ILE A 74 -42.19 27.97 -30.32
N ASP A 75 -43.28 28.58 -29.84
CA ASP A 75 -43.44 29.02 -28.45
C ASP A 75 -43.29 27.85 -27.45
N GLU A 76 -43.92 26.70 -27.75
CA GLU A 76 -43.77 25.44 -26.99
C GLU A 76 -42.31 24.95 -26.89
N LEU A 77 -41.55 25.04 -27.99
CA LEU A 77 -40.16 24.60 -28.05
C LEU A 77 -39.21 25.60 -27.37
N GLU A 78 -39.51 26.90 -27.44
CA GLU A 78 -38.82 27.95 -26.68
C GLU A 78 -39.04 27.73 -25.18
N GLU A 79 -40.26 27.43 -24.74
CA GLU A 79 -40.56 27.03 -23.37
C GLU A 79 -39.78 25.78 -22.94
N GLU A 80 -39.75 24.70 -23.73
CA GLU A 80 -38.99 23.48 -23.38
C GLU A 80 -37.49 23.78 -23.28
N LYS A 81 -36.95 24.57 -24.21
CA LYS A 81 -35.55 25.07 -24.22
C LYS A 81 -35.25 25.87 -22.95
N HIS A 82 -36.13 26.77 -22.54
CA HIS A 82 -35.99 27.53 -21.30
C HIS A 82 -36.04 26.63 -20.04
N ARG A 83 -36.96 25.65 -20.01
CA ARG A 83 -37.06 24.66 -18.92
C ARG A 83 -35.78 23.81 -18.82
N LYS A 84 -35.23 23.31 -19.93
CA LYS A 84 -33.94 22.59 -19.95
C LYS A 84 -32.76 23.46 -19.54
N LEU A 85 -32.71 24.74 -19.97
CA LEU A 85 -31.66 25.69 -19.56
C LEU A 85 -31.65 25.94 -18.05
N SER A 86 -32.81 25.99 -17.40
CA SER A 86 -32.91 26.07 -15.94
C SER A 86 -32.37 24.81 -15.25
N GLN A 87 -32.72 23.61 -15.74
CA GLN A 87 -32.17 22.34 -15.22
C GLN A 87 -30.64 22.26 -15.37
N ILE A 88 -30.07 22.82 -16.45
CA ILE A 88 -28.61 22.93 -16.62
C ILE A 88 -27.99 23.85 -15.56
N LYS A 89 -28.60 25.01 -15.26
CA LYS A 89 -28.14 25.92 -14.20
C LYS A 89 -28.17 25.25 -12.82
N GLU A 90 -29.15 24.39 -12.55
CA GLU A 90 -29.25 23.60 -11.33
C GLU A 90 -28.13 22.55 -11.25
N LEU A 91 -27.92 21.76 -12.31
CA LEU A 91 -26.80 20.81 -12.38
C LEU A 91 -25.43 21.49 -12.15
N TYR A 92 -25.21 22.70 -12.67
CA TYR A 92 -23.99 23.48 -12.39
C TYR A 92 -23.82 23.80 -10.90
N ARG A 93 -24.90 24.14 -10.18
CA ARG A 93 -24.88 24.37 -8.72
C ARG A 93 -24.57 23.09 -7.96
N GLU A 94 -25.21 21.97 -8.34
CA GLU A 94 -24.97 20.66 -7.72
C GLU A 94 -23.53 20.16 -7.93
N ILE A 95 -22.99 20.27 -9.15
CA ILE A 95 -21.61 19.87 -9.45
C ILE A 95 -20.62 20.72 -8.64
N LYS A 96 -20.87 22.04 -8.51
CA LYS A 96 -20.06 22.92 -7.65
C LYS A 96 -20.12 22.49 -6.18
N ALA A 97 -21.31 22.17 -5.66
CA ALA A 97 -21.47 21.69 -4.28
C ALA A 97 -20.77 20.34 -4.05
N LEU A 98 -20.89 19.39 -4.98
CA LEU A 98 -20.20 18.09 -4.91
C LEU A 98 -18.68 18.22 -4.98
N ASN A 99 -18.14 19.18 -5.73
CA ASN A 99 -16.70 19.46 -5.74
C ASN A 99 -16.21 20.02 -4.39
N ILE A 100 -16.97 20.92 -3.76
CA ILE A 100 -16.66 21.40 -2.40
C ILE A 100 -16.69 20.25 -1.37
N ILE A 101 -17.67 19.35 -1.47
CA ILE A 101 -17.77 18.16 -0.59
C ILE A 101 -16.61 17.19 -0.86
N LYS A 102 -16.24 16.97 -2.13
CA LYS A 102 -15.07 16.17 -2.53
C LYS A 102 -13.80 16.73 -1.91
N GLU A 103 -13.53 18.02 -2.07
CA GLU A 103 -12.35 18.68 -1.49
C GLU A 103 -12.32 18.57 0.03
N LYS A 104 -13.45 18.82 0.72
CA LYS A 104 -13.52 18.70 2.17
C LYS A 104 -13.18 17.27 2.62
N LEU A 105 -13.73 16.26 1.96
CA LEU A 105 -13.48 14.86 2.27
C LEU A 105 -12.03 14.44 1.98
N GLU A 106 -11.46 14.91 0.87
CA GLU A 106 -10.05 14.66 0.52
C GLU A 106 -9.10 15.33 1.55
N ARG A 107 -9.41 16.56 2.02
CA ARG A 107 -8.68 17.23 3.12
C ARG A 107 -8.81 16.48 4.45
N GLU A 108 -10.02 16.04 4.82
CA GLU A 108 -10.24 15.25 6.04
C GLU A 108 -9.49 13.92 6.01
N GLN A 109 -9.37 13.26 4.85
CA GLN A 109 -8.59 12.03 4.71
C GLN A 109 -7.09 12.28 4.95
N THR A 110 -6.52 13.33 4.36
CA THR A 110 -5.11 13.71 4.60
C THR A 110 -4.84 14.08 6.07
N ILE A 111 -5.75 14.80 6.74
CA ILE A 111 -5.60 15.10 8.17
C ILE A 111 -5.65 13.81 9.01
N ARG A 112 -6.51 12.85 8.67
CA ARG A 112 -6.58 11.55 9.36
C ARG A 112 -5.32 10.71 9.14
N SER A 113 -4.75 10.65 7.93
CA SER A 113 -3.51 9.89 7.68
C SER A 113 -2.33 10.49 8.43
N LEU A 114 -2.14 11.81 8.37
CA LEU A 114 -1.08 12.52 9.12
C LEU A 114 -1.21 12.32 10.64
N ASN A 115 -2.44 12.32 11.18
CA ASN A 115 -2.66 12.02 12.59
C ASN A 115 -2.30 10.57 12.96
N ILE A 116 -2.59 9.60 12.09
CA ILE A 116 -2.22 8.18 12.29
C ILE A 116 -0.70 8.02 12.22
N GLU A 117 -0.03 8.64 11.24
CA GLU A 117 1.44 8.64 11.09
C GLU A 117 2.13 9.29 12.30
N SER A 118 1.56 10.39 12.83
CA SER A 118 2.01 11.05 14.07
C SER A 118 1.85 10.15 15.30
N GLN A 119 0.70 9.47 15.44
CA GLN A 119 0.48 8.50 16.53
C GLN A 119 1.41 7.29 16.45
N LEU A 120 1.63 6.74 15.25
CA LEU A 120 2.53 5.60 15.03
C LEU A 120 3.99 5.98 15.28
N SER A 121 4.45 7.13 14.82
CA SER A 121 5.82 7.61 15.08
C SER A 121 6.05 7.94 16.56
N GLY A 122 5.07 8.53 17.24
CA GLY A 122 5.09 8.70 18.71
C GLY A 122 5.15 7.38 19.47
N PHE A 123 4.36 6.38 19.05
CA PHE A 123 4.38 5.03 19.63
C PHE A 123 5.71 4.31 19.41
N LEU A 124 6.27 4.37 18.19
CA LEU A 124 7.59 3.82 17.86
C LEU A 124 8.72 4.50 18.64
N TYR A 125 8.64 5.82 18.86
CA TYR A 125 9.56 6.55 19.74
C TYR A 125 9.49 6.04 21.19
N LEU A 126 8.29 5.84 21.72
CA LEU A 126 8.08 5.30 23.08
C LEU A 126 8.61 3.86 23.21
N ILE A 127 8.41 3.00 22.19
CA ILE A 127 9.02 1.67 22.13
C ILE A 127 10.54 1.79 22.13
N ARG A 128 11.13 2.56 21.20
CA ARG A 128 12.59 2.72 21.10
C ARG A 128 13.21 3.24 22.39
N LYS A 129 12.56 4.19 23.07
CA LYS A 129 13.00 4.73 24.37
C LYS A 129 12.96 3.66 25.47
N LYS A 130 11.88 2.88 25.59
CA LYS A 130 11.78 1.78 26.57
C LYS A 130 12.77 0.65 26.28
N PHE A 131 12.95 0.28 25.02
CA PHE A 131 13.85 -0.79 24.60
C PHE A 131 15.32 -0.41 24.81
N PHE A 132 15.69 0.85 24.55
CA PHE A 132 17.01 1.38 24.88
C PHE A 132 17.30 1.35 26.39
N LEU A 133 16.33 1.76 27.22
CA LEU A 133 16.45 1.67 28.69
C LEU A 133 16.58 0.22 29.18
N LEU A 134 15.87 -0.73 28.56
CA LEU A 134 15.98 -2.16 28.86
C LEU A 134 17.38 -2.71 28.51
N ILE A 135 17.91 -2.37 27.34
CA ILE A 135 19.27 -2.77 26.92
C ILE A 135 20.32 -2.18 27.88
N LEU A 136 20.21 -0.89 28.22
CA LEU A 136 21.11 -0.22 29.17
C LEU A 136 21.12 -0.92 30.54
N LEU A 137 19.94 -1.26 31.04
CA LEU A 137 19.75 -1.96 32.31
C LEU A 137 20.35 -3.38 32.28
N LEU A 138 20.18 -4.12 31.18
CA LEU A 138 20.81 -5.44 30.98
C LEU A 138 22.35 -5.33 30.93
N PHE A 139 22.91 -4.29 30.31
CA PHE A 139 24.34 -4.01 30.35
C PHE A 139 24.84 -3.75 31.78
N CYS A 140 24.11 -2.95 32.57
CA CYS A 140 24.46 -2.69 33.98
C CYS A 140 24.52 -3.99 34.81
N PHE A 141 23.56 -4.91 34.63
CA PHE A 141 23.60 -6.22 35.31
C PHE A 141 24.77 -7.10 34.82
N SER A 142 25.15 -7.01 33.55
CA SER A 142 26.18 -7.86 32.94
C SER A 142 27.60 -7.62 33.46
N TYR A 143 27.88 -6.43 34.03
CA TYR A 143 29.17 -6.12 34.65
C TYR A 143 29.30 -6.57 36.12
N SER A 144 28.21 -7.05 36.74
CA SER A 144 28.21 -7.55 38.11
C SER A 144 28.54 -9.05 38.14
N GLN A 145 29.83 -9.43 38.16
CA GLN A 145 30.22 -10.81 38.46
C GLN A 145 29.91 -11.12 39.93
N PRO A 146 28.98 -12.06 40.25
CA PRO A 146 28.63 -12.33 41.64
C PRO A 146 29.79 -12.97 42.38
N ALA A 147 29.98 -12.62 43.66
CA ALA A 147 31.04 -13.18 44.50
C ALA A 147 31.00 -14.74 44.56
N LEU A 148 29.82 -15.35 44.39
CA LEU A 148 29.68 -16.80 44.22
C LEU A 148 30.49 -17.35 43.04
N GLN A 149 30.45 -16.73 41.84
CA GLN A 149 31.23 -17.23 40.70
C GLN A 149 32.74 -17.21 40.98
N LYS A 150 33.21 -16.16 41.66
CA LYS A 150 34.62 -16.01 42.04
C LYS A 150 35.07 -17.09 43.04
N LYS A 151 34.19 -17.47 43.98
CA LYS A 151 34.42 -18.57 44.94
C LYS A 151 34.34 -19.95 44.27
N LEU A 152 33.34 -20.17 43.41
CA LEU A 152 33.12 -21.44 42.72
C LEU A 152 34.24 -21.75 41.72
N LYS A 153 34.86 -20.73 41.12
CA LYS A 153 36.07 -20.87 40.30
C LYS A 153 37.30 -21.27 41.14
N SER A 154 37.55 -20.61 42.27
CA SER A 154 38.72 -20.93 43.12
C SER A 154 38.62 -22.28 43.82
N GLU A 155 37.41 -22.79 44.10
CA GLU A 155 37.21 -24.17 44.56
C GLU A 155 37.54 -25.21 43.47
N ARG A 156 37.17 -24.96 42.20
CA ARG A 156 37.58 -25.82 41.07
C ARG A 156 39.10 -25.80 40.86
N GLU A 157 39.73 -24.63 40.90
CA GLU A 157 41.18 -24.48 40.78
C GLU A 157 41.95 -25.15 41.94
N ARG A 158 41.34 -25.23 43.14
CA ARG A 158 41.90 -26.01 44.26
C ARG A 158 41.82 -27.51 44.03
N LYS A 159 40.66 -28.04 43.61
CA LYS A 159 40.49 -29.48 43.32
C LYS A 159 41.45 -29.97 42.23
N ALA A 160 41.54 -29.26 41.12
CA ALA A 160 42.47 -29.60 40.04
C ALA A 160 43.95 -29.64 40.51
N LYS A 161 44.34 -28.76 41.45
CA LYS A 161 45.69 -28.79 42.05
C LYS A 161 45.92 -29.96 43.01
N GLN A 162 44.88 -30.44 43.69
CA GLN A 162 44.95 -31.65 44.53
C GLN A 162 45.07 -32.89 43.66
N GLU A 163 44.21 -33.03 42.63
CA GLU A 163 44.24 -34.13 41.66
C GLU A 163 45.62 -34.24 40.97
N ILE A 164 46.19 -33.11 40.50
CA ILE A 164 47.55 -33.08 39.96
C ILE A 164 48.59 -33.52 40.99
N SER A 165 48.50 -33.06 42.25
CA SER A 165 49.45 -33.43 43.30
C SER A 165 49.38 -34.91 43.71
N GLU A 166 48.23 -35.56 43.54
CA GLU A 166 48.06 -36.99 43.81
C GLU A 166 48.65 -37.82 42.66
N ILE A 167 48.37 -37.42 41.41
CA ILE A 167 48.98 -38.02 40.20
C ILE A 167 50.51 -37.90 40.24
N SER A 168 51.08 -36.77 40.67
CA SER A 168 52.54 -36.63 40.80
C SER A 168 53.17 -37.61 41.80
N LYS A 169 52.47 -37.95 42.89
CA LYS A 169 52.98 -38.89 43.91
C LYS A 169 52.92 -40.34 43.43
N ASP A 170 51.83 -40.72 42.78
CA ASP A 170 51.70 -42.04 42.13
C ASP A 170 52.76 -42.25 41.04
N LEU A 171 53.09 -41.19 40.28
CA LEU A 171 54.21 -41.19 39.34
C LEU A 171 55.58 -41.33 40.03
N GLU A 172 55.86 -40.60 41.11
CA GLU A 172 57.10 -40.77 41.89
C GLU A 172 57.25 -42.19 42.47
N GLU A 173 56.16 -42.80 42.96
CA GLU A 173 56.20 -44.15 43.52
C GLU A 173 56.46 -45.19 42.42
N LYS A 174 55.83 -45.05 41.25
CA LYS A 174 56.12 -45.89 40.06
C LYS A 174 57.57 -45.73 39.59
N LEU A 175 58.13 -44.52 39.65
CA LEU A 175 59.53 -44.26 39.31
C LEU A 175 60.48 -45.02 40.25
N LYS A 176 60.24 -44.99 41.57
CA LYS A 176 61.02 -45.75 42.56
C LYS A 176 60.94 -47.26 42.34
N ARG A 177 59.74 -47.80 42.05
CA ARG A 177 59.57 -49.23 41.73
C ARG A 177 60.39 -49.64 40.49
N LEU A 178 60.41 -48.80 39.45
CA LEU A 178 61.25 -49.03 38.25
C LEU A 178 62.76 -48.92 38.55
N GLU A 179 63.19 -48.02 39.44
CA GLU A 179 64.59 -47.97 39.90
C GLU A 179 65.00 -49.22 40.68
N GLU A 180 64.12 -49.77 41.52
CA GLU A 180 64.35 -51.05 42.20
C GLU A 180 64.45 -52.22 41.23
N GLU A 181 63.54 -52.33 40.26
CA GLU A 181 63.61 -53.36 39.22
C GLU A 181 64.90 -53.25 38.40
N ARG A 182 65.32 -52.03 38.05
CA ARG A 182 66.59 -51.78 37.36
C ARG A 182 67.80 -52.23 38.17
N ARG A 183 67.81 -52.00 39.49
CA ARG A 183 68.87 -52.50 40.40
C ARG A 183 68.91 -54.03 40.44
N ARG A 184 67.76 -54.69 40.56
CA ARG A 184 67.68 -56.17 40.54
C ARG A 184 68.22 -56.74 39.22
N ILE A 185 67.93 -56.11 38.09
CA ILE A 185 68.47 -56.49 36.77
C ILE A 185 70.00 -56.29 36.70
N GLU A 186 70.53 -55.22 37.29
CA GLU A 186 71.99 -55.00 37.39
C GLU A 186 72.69 -55.98 38.36
N GLU A 187 71.99 -56.51 39.36
CA GLU A 187 72.48 -57.58 40.24
C GLU A 187 72.51 -58.94 39.53
N PHE A 188 71.46 -59.30 38.78
CA PHE A 188 71.46 -60.53 37.96
C PHE A 188 72.63 -60.54 36.95
N ARG A 189 72.92 -59.41 36.28
CA ARG A 189 74.08 -59.27 35.37
C ARG A 189 75.46 -59.47 36.06
N LYS A 190 75.56 -59.20 37.37
CA LYS A 190 76.80 -59.42 38.14
C LYS A 190 76.97 -60.87 38.60
N ILE A 191 75.88 -61.62 38.74
CA ILE A 191 75.90 -63.05 39.08
C ILE A 191 76.29 -63.89 37.86
N GLU A 192 75.80 -63.51 36.68
CA GLU A 192 76.09 -64.19 35.40
C GLU A 192 77.57 -64.11 34.98
N THR A 193 78.32 -63.14 35.53
CA THR A 193 79.76 -62.94 35.26
C THR A 193 80.70 -63.64 36.26
N GLN A 194 80.17 -64.47 37.19
CA GLN A 194 80.98 -65.21 38.18
C GLN A 194 80.63 -66.70 38.31
N LYS A 195 80.82 -67.49 37.24
CA LYS A 195 81.08 -68.94 37.34
C LYS A 195 82.16 -69.40 36.33
N PRO A 196 83.06 -70.34 36.69
CA PRO A 196 84.22 -70.66 35.84
C PRO A 196 83.92 -71.61 34.67
N ARG A 197 84.95 -71.78 33.83
CA ARG A 197 85.12 -72.86 32.84
C ARG A 197 85.28 -74.24 33.55
N GLU A 198 85.45 -75.40 32.93
CA GLU A 198 85.90 -75.87 31.60
C GLU A 198 85.38 -77.36 31.50
N GLU A 199 85.11 -78.05 30.38
CA GLU A 199 85.13 -77.81 28.93
C GLU A 199 84.52 -79.06 28.20
N LYS A 200 84.47 -79.08 26.84
CA LYS A 200 84.58 -80.31 25.97
C LYS A 200 83.36 -81.29 25.96
N ARG A 201 83.10 -82.17 24.96
CA ARG A 201 83.80 -82.72 23.74
C ARG A 201 82.77 -83.52 22.86
N GLU A 202 83.01 -84.16 21.70
CA GLU A 202 84.19 -84.34 20.80
C GLU A 202 84.08 -83.56 19.45
N ASP A 203 84.04 -84.08 18.21
CA ASP A 203 83.97 -85.44 17.64
C ASP A 203 85.24 -85.85 16.86
N LEU A 204 85.81 -87.03 17.19
CA LEU A 204 86.75 -87.85 16.41
C LEU A 204 86.93 -89.18 17.19
N LYS A 205 86.25 -90.28 16.88
CA LYS A 205 85.47 -90.67 15.70
C LYS A 205 84.26 -91.54 16.08
#